data_AF-A0A8J7C0V6-F1
#
_entry.id   AF-A0A8J7C0V6-F1
#
_cell.length_a   1.000
_cell.length_b   1.000
_cell.length_c   1.000
_cell.angle_alpha   90.00
_cell.angle_beta   90.00
_cell.angle_gamma   90.00
#
_symmetry.space_group_name_H-M   'P 1'
#
loop_
_entity.id
_entity.type
_entity.pdbx_description
1 polymer ?
#
loop_
_entity_poly.entity_id
_entity_poly.type
_entity_poly.pdbx_seq_one_letter_code
_entity_poly.pdbx_strand_id
1 'polypeptide(L)' 'MAPIMIGDSMEHDVRAPRRQGFQTVWFDRRGDSHEVATTGPVVTDLRGLAEMIESVLPRRP' A
#
# COMPACT_ATOMS: atom_id res chain seq x y z
N MET A 1 6.99 0.12 -15.19
CA MET A 1 6.64 0.19 -13.75
C MET A 1 5.14 -0.09 -13.66
N ALA A 2 4.71 -1.05 -12.83
CA ALA A 2 3.28 -1.28 -12.63
C ALA A 2 2.68 -0.11 -11.85
N PRO A 3 1.42 0.29 -12.12
CA PRO A 3 0.73 1.29 -11.30
C PRO A 3 0.56 0.81 -9.86
N ILE A 4 0.59 1.75 -8.91
CA ILE A 4 0.37 1.50 -7.48
C ILE A 4 -1.04 1.94 -7.12
N MET A 5 -1.79 1.04 -6.48
CA MET A 5 -3.09 1.32 -5.84
C MET A 5 -2.88 1.47 -4.33
N ILE A 6 -3.50 2.48 -3.73
CA ILE A 6 -3.48 2.74 -2.29
C ILE A 6 -4.92 2.96 -1.86
N GLY A 7 -5.38 2.25 -0.84
CA GLY A 7 -6.74 2.41 -0.32
C GLY A 7 -6.99 1.63 0.96
N ASP A 8 -8.18 1.82 1.52
CA ASP A 8 -8.60 1.31 2.82
C ASP A 8 -9.56 0.11 2.72
N SER A 9 -9.89 -0.33 1.50
CA SER A 9 -10.71 -1.52 1.26
C SER A 9 -9.87 -2.74 0.86
N MET A 10 -9.98 -3.83 1.64
CA MET A 10 -9.32 -5.11 1.30
C MET A 10 -9.69 -5.64 -0.07
N GLU A 11 -10.98 -5.64 -0.36
CA GLU A 11 -11.44 -6.27 -1.59
C GLU A 11 -11.20 -5.35 -2.78
N HIS A 12 -11.52 -4.06 -2.65
CA HIS A 12 -11.56 -3.14 -3.78
C HIS A 12 -10.20 -2.49 -4.10
N ASP A 13 -9.35 -2.23 -3.10
CA ASP A 13 -8.10 -1.49 -3.28
C ASP A 13 -6.85 -2.38 -3.19
N VAL A 14 -6.99 -3.58 -2.60
CA VAL A 14 -5.87 -4.51 -2.41
C VAL A 14 -6.04 -5.79 -3.22
N ARG A 15 -7.09 -6.58 -2.99
CA ARG A 15 -7.24 -7.90 -3.63
C ARG A 15 -7.62 -7.80 -5.11
N ALA A 16 -8.61 -7.00 -5.47
CA ALA A 16 -9.03 -6.85 -6.86
C ALA A 16 -7.95 -6.22 -7.76
N PRO A 17 -7.27 -5.13 -7.38
CA PRO A 17 -6.23 -4.52 -8.21
C PRO A 17 -5.00 -5.41 -8.37
N ARG A 18 -4.62 -6.19 -7.33
CA ARG A 18 -3.56 -7.19 -7.46
C ARG A 18 -3.83 -8.23 -8.54
N ARG A 19 -5.06 -8.73 -8.63
CA ARG A 19 -5.46 -9.67 -9.69
C ARG A 19 -5.32 -9.07 -11.09
N GLN A 20 -5.26 -7.74 -11.20
CA GLN A 20 -5.04 -6.99 -12.43
C GLN A 20 -3.58 -6.56 -12.63
N GLY A 21 -2.66 -6.96 -11.76
CA GLY A 21 -1.23 -6.69 -11.86
C GLY A 21 -0.76 -5.38 -11.21
N PHE A 22 -1.59 -4.72 -10.40
CA PHE A 22 -1.19 -3.55 -9.64
C PHE A 22 -0.30 -3.95 -8.46
N GLN A 23 0.66 -3.08 -8.13
CA GLN A 23 1.23 -3.05 -6.79
C GLN A 23 0.21 -2.41 -5.85
N THR A 24 0.06 -2.90 -4.62
CA THR A 24 -0.97 -2.39 -3.70
C THR A 24 -0.40 -2.12 -2.32
N VAL A 25 -0.86 -1.03 -1.71
CA VAL A 25 -0.55 -0.62 -0.34
C VAL A 25 -1.86 -0.53 0.43
N TRP A 26 -1.92 -1.20 1.57
CA TRP A 26 -3.08 -1.10 2.46
C TRP A 26 -2.97 0.15 3.34
N PHE A 27 -4.01 0.97 3.37
CA PHE A 27 -4.15 2.09 4.29
C PHE A 27 -5.01 1.70 5.51
N ASP A 28 -4.38 1.33 6.63
CA ASP A 28 -5.07 0.95 7.86
C ASP A 28 -5.04 2.07 8.89
N ARG A 29 -5.98 3.01 8.80
CA ARG A 29 -6.02 4.09 9.80
C ARG A 29 -6.20 3.60 11.24
N ARG A 30 -6.81 2.43 11.45
CA ARG A 30 -7.11 1.93 12.80
C ARG A 30 -5.96 1.12 13.39
N GLY A 31 -5.09 0.58 12.54
CA GLY A 31 -3.98 -0.28 12.95
C GLY A 31 -4.43 -1.64 13.47
N ASP A 32 -5.67 -2.05 13.17
CA ASP A 32 -6.30 -3.29 13.65
C ASP A 32 -5.90 -4.51 12.80
N SER A 33 -5.12 -4.28 11.73
CA SER A 33 -4.76 -5.26 10.70
C SER A 33 -3.76 -6.33 11.17
N HIS A 34 -4.24 -7.34 11.90
CA HIS A 34 -3.48 -8.58 12.14
C HIS A 34 -3.40 -9.49 10.90
N GLU A 35 -4.29 -9.32 9.91
CA GLU A 35 -4.44 -10.22 8.75
C GLU A 35 -3.49 -9.91 7.57
N VAL A 36 -2.74 -8.80 7.63
CA VAL A 36 -2.26 -8.11 6.42
C VAL A 36 -0.79 -8.44 6.07
N ALA A 37 -0.10 -9.21 6.92
CA ALA A 37 1.29 -9.61 6.69
C ALA A 37 1.53 -10.37 5.37
N THR A 38 0.47 -10.95 4.77
CA THR A 38 0.56 -11.68 3.48
C THR A 38 0.18 -10.83 2.27
N THR A 39 -0.36 -9.64 2.48
CA THR A 39 -0.94 -8.78 1.45
C THR A 39 -0.14 -7.49 1.23
N GLY A 40 1.18 -7.53 1.41
CA GLY A 40 2.09 -6.42 1.06
C GLY A 40 2.09 -5.27 2.08
N PRO A 41 2.67 -4.12 1.70
CA PRO A 41 2.92 -3.02 2.64
C PRO A 41 1.63 -2.42 3.20
N VAL A 42 1.71 -2.05 4.49
CA VAL A 42 0.64 -1.44 5.27
C VAL A 42 1.14 -0.11 5.80
N VAL A 43 0.31 0.92 5.69
CA VAL A 43 0.57 2.23 6.29
C VAL A 43 -0.66 2.66 7.07
N THR A 44 -0.45 3.29 8.23
CA THR A 44 -1.55 3.70 9.12
C THR A 44 -1.89 5.18 9.02
N ASP A 45 -1.01 5.96 8.39
CA ASP A 45 -1.21 7.37 8.12
C ASP A 45 -0.52 7.80 6.82
N LEU A 46 -0.79 9.04 6.40
CA LEU A 46 -0.26 9.59 5.15
C LEU A 46 1.23 9.92 5.24
N ARG A 47 1.78 10.08 6.45
CA ARG A 47 3.22 10.31 6.63
C ARG A 47 3.99 9.03 6.35
N GLY A 48 3.57 7.90 6.92
CA GLY A 48 4.13 6.59 6.65
C GLY A 48 4.02 6.21 5.18
N LEU A 49 2.95 6.64 4.50
CA LEU A 49 2.85 6.52 3.05
C LEU A 49 3.95 7.30 2.31
N ALA A 50 4.15 8.57 2.68
CA ALA A 50 5.18 9.41 2.06
C ALA A 50 6.58 8.84 2.27
N GLU A 51 6.92 8.45 3.50
CA GLU A 51 8.20 7.83 3.85
C GLU A 51 8.44 6.53 3.08
N MET A 52 7.41 5.70 2.94
CA MET A 52 7.48 4.49 2.12
C MET A 52 7.75 4.84 0.65
N ILE A 53 7.02 5.79 0.05
CA ILE A 53 7.24 6.22 -1.34
C ILE A 53 8.69 6.73 -1.52
N GLU A 54 9.19 7.53 -0.59
CA GLU A 54 10.56 8.03 -0.62
C GLU A 54 11.63 6.93 -0.50
N SER A 55 11.32 5.81 0.16
CA SER A 55 12.24 4.67 0.28
C SER A 55 12.38 3.88 -1.03
N VAL A 56 11.36 3.88 -1.88
CA VAL A 56 11.34 3.14 -3.17
C VAL A 56 11.65 4.02 -4.37
N LEU A 57 11.45 5.34 -4.28
CA LEU A 57 11.83 6.27 -5.33
C LEU A 57 13.32 6.62 -5.19
N PRO A 58 14.13 6.50 -6.26
CA PRO A 58 15.50 6.98 -6.22
C PRO A 58 15.50 8.48 -5.93
N ARG A 59 16.24 8.90 -4.89
CA ARG A 59 16.47 10.32 -4.62
C ARG A 59 17.08 10.92 -5.88
N ARG A 60 16.38 11.86 -6.52
CA ARG A 60 17.01 12.67 -7.57
C ARG A 60 18.11 13.50 -6.90
N PRO A 61 19.32 13.56 -7.48
CA PRO A 61 20.43 14.35 -6.96
C PRO A 61 20.10 15.84 -6.93
#